data_AF-Q7M0Y8-F1
#
_entry.id   AF-Q7M0Y8-F1
#
_cell.length_a   1.000
_cell.length_b   1.000
_cell.length_c   1.000
_cell.angle_alpha   90.00
_cell.angle_beta   90.00
_cell.angle_gamma   90.00
#
_symmetry.space_group_name_H-M   'P 1'
#
loop_
_entity.id
_entity.type
_entity.pdbx_description
1 polymer ?
#
loop_
_entity_poly.entity_id
_entity_poly.type
_entity_poly.pdbx_seq_one_letter_code
_entity_poly.pdbx_strand_id
1 'polypeptide(L)' 'MKVNIIYWSGTGNTEAMAKLIAEGAQEKGAEVKLLNVSDAKEDDVKEADVV' A
#
# COMPACT_ATOMS: atom_id res chain seq x y z
N MET A 1 1.07 -7.63 11.44
CA MET A 1 0.32 -7.81 10.19
C MET A 1 0.88 -6.84 9.18
N LYS A 2 1.53 -7.35 8.13
CA LYS A 2 2.17 -6.59 7.06
C LYS A 2 1.15 -6.36 5.94
N VAL A 3 0.85 -5.10 5.64
CA VAL A 3 -0.11 -4.71 4.61
C VAL A 3 0.62 -3.88 3.57
N ASN A 4 0.66 -4.36 2.33
CA ASN A 4 1.31 -3.63 1.24
C ASN A 4 0.27 -3.08 0.29
N ILE A 5 0.13 -1.76 0.24
CA ILE A 5 -0.80 -1.07 -0.65
C ILE A 5 -0.04 -0.70 -1.93
N ILE A 6 -0.32 -1.43 -3.01
CA ILE A 6 0.29 -1.20 -4.32
C ILE A 6 -0.73 -0.49 -5.21
N TYR A 7 -0.38 0.68 -5.73
CA TYR A 7 -1.29 1.50 -6.51
C TYR A 7 -0.65 2.05 -7.78
N TRP A 8 -1.50 2.46 -8.72
CA TRP A 8 -1.12 3.35 -9.82
C TRP A 8 -2.03 4.57 -9.81
N SER A 9 -1.49 5.73 -10.15
CA SER A 9 -2.30 6.92 -10.35
C SER A 9 -1.75 7.80 -11.47
N GLY A 10 -2.60 8.18 -12.41
CA GLY A 10 -2.26 9.16 -13.45
C GLY A 10 -2.44 10.61 -12.98
N THR A 11 -3.54 10.88 -12.27
CA THR A 11 -3.92 12.25 -11.82
C THR A 11 -3.92 12.42 -10.30
N GLY A 12 -3.51 11.40 -9.53
CA GLY A 12 -3.36 11.47 -8.07
C GLY A 12 -4.58 11.04 -7.25
N ASN A 13 -5.75 10.84 -7.85
CA ASN A 13 -6.96 10.44 -7.10
C ASN A 13 -6.79 9.09 -6.38
N THR A 14 -6.24 8.10 -7.08
CA THR A 14 -5.96 6.78 -6.50
C THR A 14 -4.88 6.84 -5.44
N GLU A 15 -3.86 7.69 -5.63
CA GLU A 15 -2.82 7.90 -4.62
C GLU A 15 -3.40 8.47 -3.33
N ALA A 16 -4.31 9.45 -3.44
CA ALA A 16 -5.00 10.02 -2.28
C ALA A 16 -5.82 8.95 -1.53
N MET A 17 -6.55 8.10 -2.26
CA MET A 17 -7.26 6.97 -1.65
C MET A 17 -6.29 5.97 -0.97
N ALA A 18 -5.19 5.63 -1.64
CA ALA A 18 -4.20 4.69 -1.12
C ALA A 18 -3.54 5.20 0.18
N LYS A 19 -3.28 6.52 0.28
CA LYS A 19 -2.81 7.17 1.53
C LYS A 19 -3.81 7.05 2.66
N LEU A 20 -5.10 7.30 2.41
CA LEU A 20 -6.15 7.17 3.42
C LEU A 20 -6.32 5.72 3.91
N ILE A 21 -6.21 4.74 3.01
CA ILE A 21 -6.21 3.32 3.39
C ILE A 21 -4.98 3.00 4.25
N ALA A 22 -3.81 3.53 3.90
CA ALA A 22 -2.58 3.34 4.65
C ALA A 22 -2.70 3.90 6.08
N GLU A 23 -3.18 5.13 6.21
CA GLU A 23 -3.45 5.78 7.50
C GLU A 23 -4.40 4.93 8.36
N GLY A 24 -5.55 4.52 7.82
CA GLY A 24 -6.52 3.71 8.54
C GLY A 24 -5.97 2.34 8.99
N ALA A 25 -5.13 1.70 8.18
CA ALA A 25 -4.49 0.45 8.55
C ALA A 25 -3.39 0.64 9.62
N GLN A 26 -2.60 1.71 9.52
CA GLN A 26 -1.59 2.07 10.52
C GLN A 26 -2.23 2.42 11.88
N GLU A 27 -3.35 3.15 11.89
CA GLU A 27 -4.13 3.44 13.10
C GLU A 27 -4.63 2.17 13.82
N LYS A 28 -4.80 1.08 13.07
CA LYS A 28 -5.16 -0.25 13.61
C LYS A 28 -3.95 -1.11 13.98
N GLY A 29 -2.73 -0.57 13.89
CA GLY A 29 -1.49 -1.24 14.28
C GLY A 29 -0.89 -2.15 13.20
N ALA A 30 -1.33 -2.03 11.94
CA ALA A 30 -0.68 -2.74 10.84
C ALA A 30 0.66 -2.08 10.45
N GLU A 31 1.62 -2.89 10.02
CA GLU A 31 2.83 -2.42 9.38
C GLU A 31 2.51 -2.22 7.90
N VAL A 32 2.45 -0.95 7.45
CA VAL A 32 1.97 -0.62 6.10
C VAL A 32 3.10 -0.12 5.23
N LYS A 33 3.21 -0.71 4.03
CA LYS A 33 4.07 -0.21 2.94
C LYS A 33 3.19 0.32 1.80
N LEU A 34 3.37 1.58 1.42
CA LEU A 34 2.64 2.22 0.32
C LEU A 34 3.57 2.36 -0.89
N LEU A 35 3.23 1.73 -2.02
CA LEU A 35 4.09 1.62 -3.20
C LEU A 35 3.35 2.02 -4.47
N ASN A 36 4.01 2.82 -5.32
CA ASN A 36 3.60 2.87 -6.72
C ASN A 36 3.93 1.53 -7.39
N VAL A 37 3.08 1.06 -8.29
CA VAL A 37 3.27 -0.20 -9.01
C VAL A 37 4.61 -0.26 -9.75
N SER A 38 5.14 0.89 -10.16
CA SER A 38 6.43 0.98 -10.86
C SER A 38 7.63 0.67 -9.95
N ASP A 39 7.46 0.81 -8.63
CA ASP A 39 8.51 0.57 -7.62
C ASP A 39 8.32 -0.77 -6.90
N ALA A 40 7.18 -1.43 -7.09
CA ALA A 40 6.84 -2.69 -6.45
C ALA A 40 7.61 -3.87 -7.06
N LYS A 41 8.01 -4.81 -6.21
CA LYS A 41 8.70 -6.06 -6.57
C LYS A 41 7.84 -7.27 -6.19
N GLU A 42 8.17 -8.44 -6.72
CA GLU A 42 7.47 -9.68 -6.36
C GLU A 42 7.47 -9.95 -4.86
N ASP A 43 8.55 -9.64 -4.17
CA ASP A 43 8.68 -9.83 -2.73
C ASP A 43 7.73 -8.93 -1.93
N ASP A 44 7.38 -7.75 -2.48
CA ASP A 44 6.36 -6.87 -1.87
C ASP A 44 4.97 -7.50 -1.88
N VAL A 45 4.72 -8.49 -2.74
CA VAL A 45 3.47 -9.25 -2.74
C VAL A 45 3.58 -10.51 -1.89
N LYS A 46 4.70 -11.23 -2.00
CA LYS A 46 4.88 -12.53 -1.33
C LYS A 46 5.12 -12.43 0.17
N GLU A 47 5.77 -11.37 0.64
CA GLU A 47 6.12 -11.19 2.06
C GLU A 47 5.04 -10.45 2.87
N ALA A 48 4.04 -9.87 2.19
CA ALA A 48 2.91 -9.21 2.84
C ALA A 48 1.87 -10.24 3.31
N ASP A 49 1.24 -9.97 4.44
CA ASP A 49 0.08 -10.76 4.90
C ASP A 49 -1.16 -10.43 4.04
N VAL A 50 -1.25 -9.18 3.57
CA VAL A 50 -2.33 -8.65 2.72
C VAL A 50 -1.77 -7.65 1.71
N VAL A 51 -2.31 -7.69 0.48
CA VAL A 51 -2.08 -6.71 -0.59
C VAL A 51 -3.41 -6.16 -1.07
#